data_AF-A0A1C6JQH1-F1
#
_entry.id   AF-A0A1C6JQH1-F1
#
_cell.length_a   1.000
_cell.length_b   1.000
_cell.length_c   1.000
_cell.angle_alpha   90.00
_cell.angle_beta   90.00
_cell.angle_gamma   90.00
#
_symmetry.space_group_name_H-M   'P 1'
#
loop_
_entity.id
_entity.type
_entity.pdbx_description
1 polymer ?
#
loop_
_entity_poly.entity_id
_entity_poly.type
_entity_poly.pdbx_seq_one_letter_code
_entity_poly.pdbx_strand_id
1 'polypeptide(L)'
;MATRSAKIDQKADLIWAIADKLTGVYKPHEYGDVILPLTVIRRFDCILSDTKDAVLQKYDEVKNLPMKDILLRKASKKDFYNTSKYTFERLMDDPDHIEENFREYLNKFSANVRDILEKFKFDGHITTMANKGILYIVLKEYTTDRGNLHPNEISNLEMGYIFEEIIRRFSESHNEDAGQHYTPREVIQLMVNILFYDDNDILSGNNVAKTIYDPACGTGGMLSVAEEWN
;
A
#
# COMPACT_ATOMS: atom_id res chain seq x y z
N MET A 1 20.61 1.58 17.08
CA MET A 1 21.13 1.98 15.75
C MET A 1 21.30 0.83 14.76
N ALA A 2 21.56 -0.42 15.19
CA ALA A 2 21.76 -1.54 14.26
C ALA A 2 20.48 -2.04 13.54
N THR A 3 19.28 -1.88 14.12
CA THR A 3 18.02 -2.42 13.57
C THR A 3 17.40 -1.57 12.45
N ARG A 4 17.76 -0.28 12.35
CA ARG A 4 17.18 0.67 11.38
C ARG A 4 17.76 0.47 9.97
N SER A 5 19.02 0.05 9.86
CA SER A 5 19.70 -0.19 8.59
C SER A 5 19.09 -1.37 7.85
N ALA A 6 19.08 -2.57 8.46
CA ALA A 6 18.67 -3.80 7.79
C ALA A 6 17.24 -3.76 7.22
N LYS A 7 16.32 -3.07 7.90
CA LYS A 7 14.94 -2.90 7.44
C LYS A 7 14.77 -1.81 6.39
N ILE A 8 15.67 -0.81 6.30
CA ILE A 8 15.67 0.16 5.18
C ILE A 8 16.29 -0.47 3.93
N ASP A 9 17.33 -1.28 4.13
CA ASP A 9 18.02 -2.01 3.07
C ASP A 9 17.07 -3.01 2.37
N GLN A 10 16.27 -3.79 3.13
CA GLN A 10 15.23 -4.67 2.57
C GLN A 10 14.16 -3.92 1.74
N LYS A 11 13.84 -2.67 2.12
CA LYS A 11 12.83 -1.85 1.44
C LYS A 11 13.35 -1.31 0.11
N ALA A 12 14.62 -0.93 0.08
CA ALA A 12 15.31 -0.51 -1.13
C ALA A 12 15.44 -1.68 -2.12
N ASP A 13 15.71 -2.89 -1.62
CA ASP A 13 15.94 -4.08 -2.45
C ASP A 13 14.70 -4.47 -3.27
N LEU A 14 13.50 -4.41 -2.69
CA LEU A 14 12.26 -4.65 -3.44
C LEU A 14 12.07 -3.62 -4.56
N ILE A 15 12.22 -2.33 -4.23
CA ILE A 15 12.04 -1.23 -5.19
C ILE A 15 13.02 -1.38 -6.35
N TRP A 16 14.29 -1.66 -6.05
CA TRP A 16 15.32 -1.88 -7.06
C TRP A 16 15.03 -3.12 -7.93
N ALA A 17 14.64 -4.24 -7.30
CA ALA A 17 14.35 -5.47 -8.03
C ALA A 17 13.20 -5.29 -9.04
N ILE A 18 12.18 -4.49 -8.69
CA ILE A 18 11.08 -4.17 -9.61
C ILE A 18 11.53 -3.16 -10.67
N ALA A 19 12.27 -2.11 -10.30
CA ALA A 19 12.78 -1.11 -11.24
C ALA A 19 13.65 -1.76 -12.34
N ASP A 20 14.42 -2.79 -11.99
CA ASP A 20 15.19 -3.57 -12.95
C ASP A 20 14.28 -4.26 -14.00
N LYS A 21 13.07 -4.70 -13.62
CA LYS A 21 12.10 -5.31 -14.56
C LYS A 21 11.41 -4.28 -15.45
N LEU A 22 11.31 -3.03 -14.99
CA LEU A 22 10.71 -1.93 -15.75
C LEU A 22 11.70 -1.30 -16.74
N THR A 23 13.00 -1.56 -16.57
CA THR A 23 14.05 -0.99 -17.40
C THR A 23 13.87 -1.32 -18.87
N GLY A 24 13.93 -0.29 -19.71
CA GLY A 24 13.75 -0.38 -21.16
C GLY A 24 12.29 -0.27 -21.63
N VAL A 25 11.31 -0.52 -20.75
CA VAL A 25 9.89 -0.26 -21.04
C VAL A 25 9.48 1.12 -20.56
N TYR A 26 9.91 1.50 -19.37
CA TYR A 26 9.65 2.79 -18.76
C TYR A 26 10.94 3.60 -18.63
N LYS A 27 10.81 4.93 -18.55
CA LYS A 27 11.91 5.80 -18.13
C LYS A 27 12.00 5.82 -16.59
N PRO A 28 13.19 6.11 -16.02
CA PRO A 28 13.38 6.09 -14.57
C PRO A 28 12.41 6.96 -13.75
N HIS A 29 11.91 8.05 -14.34
CA HIS A 29 10.92 8.90 -13.70
C HIS A 29 9.53 8.25 -13.65
N GLU A 30 9.15 7.48 -14.67
CA GLU A 30 7.85 6.79 -14.77
C GLU A 30 7.75 5.53 -13.89
N TYR A 31 8.86 5.06 -13.31
CA TYR A 31 8.87 3.86 -12.47
C TYR A 31 7.96 3.99 -11.24
N GLY A 32 7.84 5.22 -10.69
CA GLY A 32 6.98 5.49 -9.54
C GLY A 32 5.51 5.23 -9.82
N ASP A 33 5.05 5.52 -11.04
CA ASP A 33 3.66 5.32 -11.47
C ASP A 33 3.26 3.84 -11.53
N VAL A 34 4.25 2.93 -11.54
CA VAL A 34 4.04 1.48 -11.53
C VAL A 34 4.30 0.88 -10.15
N ILE A 35 5.43 1.24 -9.53
CA ILE A 35 5.87 0.65 -8.26
C ILE A 35 4.95 1.08 -7.11
N LEU A 36 4.52 2.35 -7.07
CA LEU A 36 3.70 2.86 -5.98
C LEU A 36 2.32 2.16 -5.93
N PRO A 37 1.53 2.09 -7.02
CA PRO A 37 0.23 1.42 -6.99
C PRO A 37 0.35 -0.08 -6.68
N LEU A 38 1.33 -0.78 -7.28
CA LEU A 38 1.52 -2.22 -7.02
C LEU A 38 1.90 -2.51 -5.57
N THR A 39 2.69 -1.64 -4.95
CA THR A 39 3.06 -1.77 -3.53
C THR A 39 1.83 -1.59 -2.63
N VAL A 40 0.95 -0.63 -2.94
CA VAL A 40 -0.33 -0.47 -2.24
C VAL A 40 -1.22 -1.69 -2.42
N ILE A 41 -1.38 -2.17 -3.65
CA ILE A 41 -2.18 -3.35 -3.98
C ILE A 41 -1.66 -4.58 -3.21
N ARG A 42 -0.34 -4.79 -3.18
CA ARG A 42 0.27 -5.90 -2.46
C ARG A 42 0.06 -5.78 -0.95
N ARG A 43 0.14 -4.59 -0.37
CA ARG A 43 -0.18 -4.39 1.07
C ARG A 43 -1.64 -4.78 1.37
N PHE A 44 -2.59 -4.43 0.51
CA PHE A 44 -3.99 -4.87 0.67
C PHE A 44 -4.14 -6.39 0.55
N ASP A 45 -3.47 -7.01 -0.42
CA ASP A 45 -3.47 -8.45 -0.63
C ASP A 45 -2.94 -9.19 0.61
N CYS A 46 -1.79 -8.76 1.14
CA CYS A 46 -1.22 -9.32 2.36
C CYS A 46 -2.18 -9.13 3.56
N ILE A 47 -2.75 -7.95 3.77
CA ILE A 47 -3.68 -7.74 4.91
C ILE A 47 -4.90 -8.69 4.84
N LEU A 48 -5.34 -9.06 3.63
CA LEU A 48 -6.49 -9.93 3.42
C LEU A 48 -6.13 -11.42 3.37
N SER A 49 -4.85 -11.81 3.29
CA SER A 49 -4.44 -13.21 3.10
C SER A 49 -5.05 -14.14 4.15
N ASP A 50 -5.04 -13.70 5.41
CA ASP A 50 -5.52 -14.48 6.56
C ASP A 50 -7.05 -14.69 6.57
N THR A 51 -7.78 -13.87 5.82
CA THR A 51 -9.26 -13.87 5.81
C THR A 51 -9.85 -14.16 4.44
N LYS A 52 -9.02 -14.37 3.43
CA LYS A 52 -9.44 -14.51 2.02
C LYS A 52 -10.47 -15.61 1.84
N ASP A 53 -10.21 -16.81 2.35
CA ASP A 53 -11.12 -17.96 2.17
C ASP A 53 -12.45 -17.75 2.91
N ALA A 54 -12.41 -17.13 4.10
CA ALA A 54 -13.62 -16.79 4.85
C ALA A 54 -14.48 -15.75 4.10
N VAL A 55 -13.85 -14.75 3.48
CA VAL A 55 -14.54 -13.75 2.65
C VAL A 55 -15.16 -14.39 1.41
N LEU A 56 -14.45 -15.29 0.72
CA LEU A 56 -14.96 -15.98 -0.46
C LEU A 56 -16.15 -16.87 -0.14
N GLN A 57 -16.05 -17.69 0.93
CA GLN A 57 -17.17 -18.50 1.40
C GLN A 57 -18.37 -17.61 1.74
N LYS A 58 -18.13 -16.50 2.45
CA LYS A 58 -19.21 -15.59 2.81
C LYS A 58 -19.83 -14.93 1.58
N TYR A 59 -19.02 -14.56 0.59
CA TYR A 59 -19.49 -13.97 -0.66
C TYR A 59 -20.46 -14.89 -1.39
N ASP A 60 -20.20 -16.19 -1.44
CA ASP A 60 -21.11 -17.13 -2.09
C ASP A 60 -22.48 -17.21 -1.41
N GLU A 61 -22.53 -17.07 -0.08
CA GLU A 61 -23.78 -17.03 0.69
C GLU A 61 -24.53 -15.71 0.49
N VAL A 62 -23.82 -14.57 0.38
CA VAL A 62 -24.42 -13.23 0.50
C VAL A 62 -24.45 -12.42 -0.79
N LYS A 63 -23.92 -12.93 -1.91
CA LYS A 63 -23.76 -12.17 -3.17
C LYS A 63 -25.04 -11.50 -3.69
N ASN A 64 -26.19 -12.10 -3.41
CA ASN A 64 -27.52 -11.60 -3.82
C ASN A 64 -28.24 -10.78 -2.74
N LEU A 65 -27.61 -10.55 -1.58
CA LEU A 65 -28.22 -9.80 -0.48
C LEU A 65 -27.85 -8.30 -0.54
N PRO A 66 -28.78 -7.40 -0.17
CA PRO A 66 -28.52 -5.96 -0.16
C PRO A 66 -27.46 -5.55 0.88
N MET A 67 -27.33 -6.29 1.99
CA MET A 67 -26.36 -6.01 3.06
C MET A 67 -24.98 -6.66 2.85
N LYS A 68 -24.67 -7.14 1.63
CA LYS A 68 -23.42 -7.88 1.35
C LYS A 68 -22.17 -7.13 1.81
N ASP A 69 -22.11 -5.81 1.61
CA ASP A 69 -20.92 -5.01 1.95
C ASP A 69 -20.57 -5.10 3.45
N ILE A 70 -21.57 -4.93 4.31
CA ILE A 70 -21.41 -5.01 5.77
C ILE A 70 -20.97 -6.42 6.18
N LEU A 71 -21.58 -7.45 5.59
CA LEU A 71 -21.27 -8.84 5.92
C LEU A 71 -19.86 -9.24 5.47
N LEU A 72 -19.40 -8.74 4.32
CA LEU A 72 -18.06 -9.03 3.80
C LEU A 72 -16.96 -8.31 4.58
N ARG A 73 -17.19 -7.05 5.01
CA ARG A 73 -16.27 -6.35 5.92
C ARG A 73 -16.16 -7.04 7.28
N LYS A 74 -17.28 -7.56 7.80
CA LYS A 74 -17.27 -8.40 9.02
C LYS A 74 -16.47 -9.69 8.81
N ALA A 75 -16.60 -10.33 7.64
CA ALA A 75 -15.84 -11.54 7.32
C ALA A 75 -14.34 -11.27 7.18
N SER A 76 -13.94 -10.16 6.56
CA SER A 76 -12.52 -9.77 6.44
C SER A 76 -11.94 -9.24 7.75
N LYS A 77 -12.77 -8.87 8.72
CA LYS A 77 -12.38 -8.18 9.96
C LYS A 77 -11.65 -6.84 9.66
N LYS A 78 -11.93 -6.24 8.50
CA LYS A 78 -11.35 -5.00 8.01
C LYS A 78 -12.44 -4.15 7.35
N ASP A 79 -12.18 -2.87 7.17
CA ASP A 79 -13.10 -1.95 6.49
C ASP A 79 -13.16 -2.12 4.97
N PHE A 80 -12.48 -3.14 4.45
CA PHE A 80 -12.41 -3.48 3.04
C PHE A 80 -12.31 -5.00 2.87
N TYR A 81 -12.55 -5.46 1.65
CA TYR A 81 -12.49 -6.88 1.28
C TYR A 81 -12.19 -7.02 -0.22
N ASN A 82 -11.87 -8.24 -0.64
CA ASN A 82 -11.75 -8.61 -2.04
C ASN A 82 -12.50 -9.92 -2.30
N THR A 83 -13.34 -9.93 -3.34
CA THR A 83 -14.21 -11.08 -3.70
C THR A 83 -13.69 -11.88 -4.90
N SER A 84 -12.52 -11.54 -5.44
CA SER A 84 -11.89 -12.31 -6.51
C SER A 84 -11.32 -13.61 -5.96
N LYS A 85 -11.45 -14.69 -6.74
CA LYS A 85 -10.77 -15.96 -6.46
C LYS A 85 -9.25 -15.84 -6.54
N TYR A 86 -8.73 -14.82 -7.21
CA TYR A 86 -7.30 -14.61 -7.40
C TYR A 86 -6.66 -13.96 -6.15
N THR A 87 -5.39 -14.28 -5.97
CA THR A 87 -4.38 -13.62 -5.13
C THR A 87 -3.13 -13.47 -5.98
N PHE A 88 -2.11 -12.75 -5.54
CA PHE A 88 -0.86 -12.65 -6.31
C PHE A 88 -0.26 -14.02 -6.62
N GLU A 89 -0.34 -14.96 -5.69
CA GLU A 89 0.13 -16.33 -5.85
C GLU A 89 -0.73 -17.08 -6.89
N ARG A 90 -2.07 -17.02 -6.77
CA ARG A 90 -2.99 -17.69 -7.72
C ARG A 90 -2.96 -17.09 -9.13
N LEU A 91 -2.55 -15.83 -9.28
CA LEU A 91 -2.35 -15.21 -10.59
C LEU A 91 -1.19 -15.86 -11.36
N MET A 92 -0.23 -16.46 -10.66
CA MET A 92 0.93 -17.08 -11.30
C MET A 92 0.59 -18.41 -11.99
N ASP A 93 -0.58 -18.99 -11.70
CA ASP A 93 -1.04 -20.28 -12.22
C ASP A 93 -1.54 -20.21 -13.68
N ASP A 94 -1.88 -19.01 -14.17
CA ASP A 94 -2.37 -18.78 -15.53
C ASP A 94 -1.69 -17.55 -16.17
N PRO A 95 -0.42 -17.67 -16.60
CA PRO A 95 0.34 -16.55 -17.15
C PRO A 95 -0.22 -16.02 -18.48
N ASP A 96 -0.89 -16.86 -19.26
CA ASP A 96 -1.41 -16.51 -20.58
C ASP A 96 -2.56 -15.49 -20.49
N HIS A 97 -3.34 -15.54 -19.41
CA HIS A 97 -4.45 -14.60 -19.15
C HIS A 97 -4.14 -13.62 -18.00
N ILE A 98 -2.86 -13.38 -17.70
CA ILE A 98 -2.44 -12.58 -16.55
C ILE A 98 -3.06 -11.19 -16.50
N GLU A 99 -3.23 -10.53 -17.65
CA GLU A 99 -3.83 -9.19 -17.71
C GLU A 99 -5.31 -9.22 -17.31
N GLU A 100 -6.11 -10.10 -17.91
CA GLU A 100 -7.53 -10.24 -17.61
C GLU A 100 -7.75 -10.65 -16.14
N ASN A 101 -6.99 -11.65 -15.69
CA ASN A 101 -7.06 -12.16 -14.32
C ASN A 101 -6.69 -11.08 -13.29
N PHE A 102 -5.65 -10.28 -13.56
CA PHE A 102 -5.25 -9.20 -12.66
C PHE A 102 -6.27 -8.05 -12.64
N ARG A 103 -6.86 -7.68 -13.78
CA ARG A 103 -7.93 -6.68 -13.82
C ARG A 103 -9.18 -7.16 -13.07
N GLU A 104 -9.55 -8.43 -13.23
CA GLU A 104 -10.64 -9.04 -12.45
C GLU A 104 -10.36 -8.92 -10.96
N TYR A 105 -9.14 -9.29 -10.54
CA TYR A 105 -8.71 -9.17 -9.15
C TYR A 105 -8.88 -7.75 -8.59
N LEU A 106 -8.42 -6.74 -9.32
CA LEU A 106 -8.54 -5.32 -8.90
C LEU A 106 -10.02 -4.87 -8.84
N ASN A 107 -10.83 -5.30 -9.81
CA ASN A 107 -12.24 -4.91 -9.89
C ASN A 107 -13.14 -5.55 -8.82
N LYS A 108 -12.65 -6.57 -8.10
CA LYS A 108 -13.39 -7.26 -7.03
C LYS A 108 -13.09 -6.75 -5.63
N PHE A 109 -12.27 -5.72 -5.50
CA PHE A 109 -12.13 -4.99 -4.24
C PHE A 109 -13.42 -4.22 -3.88
N SER A 110 -13.60 -3.97 -2.58
CA SER A 110 -14.65 -3.09 -2.07
C SER A 110 -14.53 -1.67 -2.64
N ALA A 111 -15.65 -0.94 -2.66
CA ALA A 111 -15.73 0.35 -3.37
C ALA A 111 -14.71 1.40 -2.90
N ASN A 112 -14.41 1.45 -1.60
CA ASN A 112 -13.40 2.34 -1.03
C ASN A 112 -11.99 2.06 -1.57
N VAL A 113 -11.60 0.79 -1.69
CA VAL A 113 -10.28 0.43 -2.25
C VAL A 113 -10.25 0.70 -3.75
N ARG A 114 -11.34 0.42 -4.48
CA ARG A 114 -11.41 0.74 -5.91
C ARG A 114 -11.27 2.23 -6.19
N ASP A 115 -11.90 3.10 -5.40
CA ASP A 115 -11.73 4.56 -5.52
C ASP A 115 -10.26 4.98 -5.31
N ILE A 116 -9.57 4.40 -4.32
CA ILE A 116 -8.13 4.62 -4.12
C ILE A 116 -7.32 4.18 -5.35
N LEU A 117 -7.59 2.99 -5.89
CA LEU A 117 -6.88 2.45 -7.05
C LEU A 117 -7.12 3.30 -8.32
N GLU A 118 -8.33 3.84 -8.50
CA GLU A 118 -8.66 4.73 -9.60
C GLU A 118 -7.85 6.04 -9.58
N LYS A 119 -7.52 6.58 -8.39
CA LYS A 119 -6.69 7.80 -8.26
C LYS A 119 -5.28 7.63 -8.82
N PHE A 120 -4.75 6.41 -8.78
CA PHE A 120 -3.43 6.10 -9.34
C PHE A 120 -3.40 6.05 -10.87
N LYS A 121 -4.56 6.01 -11.56
CA LYS A 121 -4.64 5.88 -13.03
C LYS A 121 -3.84 4.68 -13.58
N PHE A 122 -3.77 3.61 -12.79
CA PHE A 122 -2.86 2.48 -13.03
C PHE A 122 -3.26 1.57 -14.20
N ASP A 123 -4.51 1.65 -14.66
CA ASP A 123 -5.08 0.78 -15.69
C ASP A 123 -4.27 0.77 -17.01
N GLY A 124 -3.77 1.94 -17.44
CA GLY A 124 -2.94 2.06 -18.65
C GLY A 124 -1.54 1.43 -18.50
N HIS A 125 -1.00 1.43 -17.28
CA HIS A 125 0.28 0.77 -16.98
C HIS A 125 0.15 -0.75 -17.02
N ILE A 126 -1.00 -1.30 -16.63
CA ILE A 126 -1.30 -2.74 -16.78
C ILE A 126 -1.24 -3.14 -18.26
N THR A 127 -1.94 -2.39 -19.13
CA THR A 127 -1.94 -2.64 -20.59
C THR A 127 -0.52 -2.56 -21.16
N THR A 128 0.24 -1.54 -20.76
CA THR A 128 1.61 -1.33 -21.24
C THR A 128 2.52 -2.48 -20.83
N MET A 129 2.46 -2.90 -19.56
CA MET A 129 3.26 -4.03 -19.06
C MET A 129 2.86 -5.35 -19.72
N ALA A 130 1.57 -5.58 -19.97
CA ALA A 130 1.07 -6.79 -20.63
C ALA A 130 1.56 -6.85 -22.08
N ASN A 131 1.37 -5.78 -22.85
CA ASN A 131 1.82 -5.68 -24.25
C ASN A 131 3.34 -5.84 -24.41
N LYS A 132 4.11 -5.42 -23.41
CA LYS A 132 5.57 -5.54 -23.38
C LYS A 132 6.05 -6.87 -22.79
N GLY A 133 5.14 -7.74 -22.35
CA GLY A 133 5.47 -9.05 -21.78
C GLY A 133 6.13 -9.00 -20.40
N ILE A 134 6.04 -7.88 -19.68
CA ILE A 134 6.68 -7.70 -18.38
C ILE A 134 5.70 -7.78 -17.20
N LEU A 135 4.38 -7.76 -17.44
CA LEU A 135 3.37 -7.76 -16.36
C LEU A 135 3.53 -8.97 -15.42
N TYR A 136 3.59 -10.18 -15.97
CA TYR A 136 3.80 -11.40 -15.18
C TYR A 136 5.11 -11.33 -14.37
N ILE A 137 6.19 -10.86 -14.98
CA ILE A 137 7.52 -10.78 -14.34
C ILE A 137 7.48 -9.80 -13.16
N VAL A 138 6.85 -8.65 -13.33
CA VAL A 138 6.69 -7.63 -12.30
C VAL A 138 5.82 -8.16 -11.14
N LEU A 139 4.65 -8.74 -11.44
CA LEU A 139 3.76 -9.30 -10.42
C LEU A 139 4.42 -10.46 -9.67
N LYS A 140 5.22 -11.29 -10.36
CA LYS A 140 5.97 -12.39 -9.74
C LYS A 140 6.99 -11.89 -8.72
N GLU A 141 7.65 -10.75 -8.96
CA GLU A 141 8.59 -10.18 -7.98
C GLU A 141 7.89 -9.89 -6.63
N TYR A 142 6.62 -9.45 -6.66
CA TYR A 142 5.82 -9.23 -5.45
C TYR A 142 5.40 -10.52 -4.73
N THR A 143 5.54 -11.69 -5.34
CA THR A 143 5.30 -13.00 -4.70
C THR A 143 6.52 -13.53 -3.95
N THR A 144 7.69 -12.91 -4.14
CA THR A 144 8.91 -13.28 -3.41
C THR A 144 8.87 -12.81 -1.96
N ASP A 145 9.79 -13.29 -1.12
CA ASP A 145 9.91 -12.85 0.28
C ASP A 145 10.08 -11.32 0.42
N ARG A 146 10.68 -10.67 -0.57
CA ARG A 146 10.83 -9.20 -0.61
C ARG A 146 9.49 -8.49 -0.74
N GLY A 147 8.52 -9.12 -1.39
CA GLY A 147 7.16 -8.63 -1.57
C GLY A 147 6.21 -8.98 -0.41
N ASN A 148 6.71 -9.58 0.68
CA ASN A 148 5.90 -9.83 1.86
C ASN A 148 5.71 -8.54 2.66
N LEU A 149 4.59 -7.86 2.39
CA LEU A 149 4.19 -6.64 3.07
C LEU A 149 3.09 -6.94 4.11
N HIS A 150 3.11 -8.09 4.76
CA HIS A 150 2.13 -8.41 5.82
C HIS A 150 2.40 -7.57 7.09
N PRO A 151 1.36 -7.10 7.81
CA PRO A 151 1.53 -6.39 9.09
C PRO A 151 2.38 -7.10 10.16
N ASN A 152 2.47 -8.43 10.09
CA ASN A 152 3.29 -9.24 11.00
C ASN A 152 4.80 -9.12 10.73
N GLU A 153 5.18 -8.85 9.48
CA GLU A 153 6.58 -8.68 9.05
C GLU A 153 6.97 -7.20 9.00
N ILE A 154 6.07 -6.39 8.43
CA ILE A 154 6.24 -4.96 8.21
C ILE A 154 5.11 -4.22 8.94
N SER A 155 5.46 -3.55 10.03
CA SER A 155 4.52 -2.71 10.79
C SER A 155 3.96 -1.56 9.94
N ASN A 156 2.87 -0.93 10.39
CA ASN A 156 2.28 0.21 9.68
C ASN A 156 3.25 1.40 9.57
N LEU A 157 3.98 1.69 10.64
CA LEU A 157 5.06 2.67 10.63
C LEU A 157 6.12 2.34 9.58
N GLU A 158 6.55 1.07 9.51
CA GLU A 158 7.53 0.64 8.52
C GLU A 158 7.01 0.75 7.10
N MET A 159 5.73 0.46 6.88
CA MET A 159 5.07 0.63 5.61
C MET A 159 5.00 2.10 5.19
N GLY A 160 4.75 3.01 6.14
CA GLY A 160 4.83 4.46 5.92
C GLY A 160 6.20 4.88 5.36
N TYR A 161 7.28 4.41 5.99
CA TYR A 161 8.64 4.67 5.47
C TYR A 161 8.89 4.09 4.07
N ILE A 162 8.30 2.94 3.72
CA ILE A 162 8.42 2.37 2.37
C ILE A 162 7.78 3.31 1.36
N PHE A 163 6.56 3.76 1.64
CA PHE A 163 5.83 4.66 0.75
C PHE A 163 6.55 6.00 0.59
N GLU A 164 7.03 6.57 1.69
CA GLU A 164 7.80 7.82 1.65
C GLU A 164 9.08 7.67 0.82
N GLU A 165 9.81 6.58 0.98
CA GLU A 165 11.03 6.34 0.20
C GLU A 165 10.75 6.11 -1.29
N ILE A 166 9.66 5.41 -1.64
CA ILE A 166 9.19 5.27 -3.03
C ILE A 166 8.93 6.67 -3.60
N ILE A 167 8.12 7.48 -2.93
CA ILE A 167 7.76 8.82 -3.39
C ILE A 167 9.01 9.69 -3.53
N ARG A 168 9.89 9.71 -2.52
CA ARG A 168 11.13 10.49 -2.50
C ARG A 168 12.03 10.15 -3.68
N ARG A 169 12.28 8.86 -3.94
CA ARG A 169 13.14 8.42 -5.04
C ARG A 169 12.59 8.82 -6.41
N PHE A 170 11.27 8.75 -6.59
CA PHE A 170 10.64 9.07 -7.88
C PHE A 170 10.32 10.55 -8.07
N SER A 171 10.22 11.34 -6.99
CA SER A 171 10.19 12.81 -7.08
C SER A 171 11.58 13.36 -7.43
N GLU A 172 12.64 12.82 -6.82
CA GLU A 172 14.03 13.21 -7.11
C GLU A 172 14.41 12.92 -8.58
N SER A 173 13.88 11.85 -9.18
CA SER A 173 14.12 11.53 -10.59
C SER A 173 13.34 12.41 -11.58
N HIS A 174 12.29 13.10 -11.12
CA HIS A 174 11.47 14.01 -11.93
C HIS A 174 12.00 15.46 -11.99
N ASN A 175 12.99 15.83 -11.17
CA ASN A 175 13.51 17.21 -11.09
C ASN A 175 12.44 18.26 -10.71
N GLU A 176 11.26 17.83 -10.23
CA GLU A 176 10.26 18.69 -9.59
C GLU A 176 10.63 18.82 -8.10
N ASP A 177 10.49 20.03 -7.55
CA ASP A 177 10.99 20.42 -6.21
C ASP A 177 10.67 19.38 -5.11
N ALA A 178 11.63 18.49 -4.82
CA ALA A 178 11.52 17.42 -3.83
C ALA A 178 11.13 17.92 -2.41
N GLY A 179 11.30 19.22 -2.14
CA GLY A 179 10.95 19.86 -0.88
C GLY A 179 9.45 20.16 -0.69
N GLN A 180 8.59 20.04 -1.72
CA GLN A 180 7.16 20.40 -1.60
C GLN A 180 6.25 19.25 -1.16
N HIS A 181 6.72 17.99 -1.17
CA HIS A 181 5.84 16.83 -1.01
C HIS A 181 5.99 16.06 0.30
N TYR A 182 7.09 16.25 1.05
CA TYR A 182 7.38 15.45 2.22
C TYR A 182 8.16 16.24 3.29
N THR A 183 7.81 16.01 4.57
CA THR A 183 8.57 16.49 5.72
C THR A 183 9.32 15.32 6.35
N PRO A 184 10.65 15.38 6.55
CA PRO A 184 11.41 14.29 7.15
C PRO A 184 10.82 13.80 8.47
N ARG A 185 10.77 12.48 8.66
CA ARG A 185 10.11 11.89 9.82
C ARG A 185 10.70 12.33 11.16
N GLU A 186 12.01 12.57 11.23
CA GLU A 186 12.67 13.11 12.43
C GLU A 186 12.14 14.51 12.79
N VAL A 187 11.84 15.33 11.77
CA VAL A 187 11.25 16.65 11.95
C VAL A 187 9.80 16.51 12.40
N ILE A 188 9.03 15.62 11.77
CA ILE A 188 7.66 15.30 12.19
C ILE A 188 7.64 14.84 13.66
N GLN A 189 8.50 13.89 14.04
CA GLN A 189 8.54 13.36 15.39
C GLN A 189 8.92 14.43 16.41
N LEU A 190 9.85 15.32 16.08
CA LEU A 190 10.16 16.48 16.90
C LEU A 190 8.95 17.40 17.05
N MET A 191 8.26 17.72 15.94
CA MET A 191 7.08 18.58 15.96
C MET A 191 5.94 18.00 16.79
N VAL A 192 5.66 16.70 16.65
CA VAL A 192 4.66 15.97 17.44
C VAL A 192 5.05 15.94 18.91
N ASN A 193 6.33 15.66 19.23
CA ASN A 193 6.81 15.66 20.62
C ASN A 193 6.71 17.04 21.27
N ILE A 194 6.97 18.13 20.53
CA ILE A 194 6.77 19.50 21.02
C ILE A 194 5.29 19.77 21.23
N LEU A 195 4.44 19.39 20.27
CA LEU A 195 3.00 19.63 20.31
C LEU A 195 2.33 18.99 21.52
N PHE A 196 2.79 17.80 21.92
CA PHE A 196 2.21 17.04 23.02
C PHE A 196 3.02 17.09 24.33
N TYR A 197 4.10 17.89 24.39
CA TYR A 197 5.04 17.91 25.52
C TYR A 197 4.37 18.21 26.87
N ASP A 198 3.54 19.25 26.93
CA ASP A 198 2.89 19.72 28.16
C ASP A 198 1.51 19.11 28.41
N ASP A 199 0.92 18.47 27.40
CA ASP A 199 -0.45 17.97 27.46
C ASP A 199 -0.52 16.54 28.04
N ASN A 200 0.57 15.97 28.56
CA ASN A 200 0.62 14.61 29.10
C ASN A 200 -0.55 14.26 30.04
N ASP A 201 -0.97 15.17 30.92
CA ASP A 201 -2.08 14.94 31.87
C ASP A 201 -3.48 15.00 31.19
N ILE A 202 -3.63 15.77 30.10
CA ILE A 202 -4.86 15.83 29.28
C ILE A 202 -4.88 14.65 28.29
N LEU A 203 -3.71 14.18 27.89
CA LEU A 203 -3.52 13.12 26.90
C LEU A 203 -3.56 11.72 27.52
N SER A 204 -3.32 11.59 28.83
CA SER A 204 -3.32 10.33 29.57
C SER A 204 -4.64 10.11 30.34
N GLY A 205 -5.56 9.39 29.70
CA GLY A 205 -6.83 8.99 30.30
C GLY A 205 -7.59 7.98 29.45
N ASN A 206 -8.41 7.14 30.07
CA ASN A 206 -9.30 6.24 29.33
C ASN A 206 -10.40 7.07 28.63
N ASN A 207 -10.57 6.90 27.31
CA ASN A 207 -11.56 7.58 26.45
C ASN A 207 -11.34 9.07 26.13
N VAL A 208 -10.09 9.54 26.00
CA VAL A 208 -9.85 10.89 25.46
C VAL A 208 -9.95 10.86 23.93
N ALA A 209 -11.05 11.38 23.37
CA ALA A 209 -11.17 11.63 21.94
C ALA A 209 -10.46 12.94 21.59
N LYS A 210 -9.49 12.89 20.66
CA LYS A 210 -8.67 14.04 20.24
C LYS A 210 -8.85 14.27 18.75
N THR A 211 -8.84 15.54 18.34
CA THR A 211 -8.87 15.95 16.93
C THR A 211 -7.56 16.63 16.58
N ILE A 212 -6.88 16.11 15.56
CA ILE A 212 -5.63 16.66 15.03
C ILE A 212 -5.91 17.21 13.64
N TYR A 213 -5.40 18.40 13.33
CA TYR A 213 -5.61 19.05 12.04
C TYR A 213 -4.27 19.46 11.43
N ASP A 214 -4.03 19.03 10.21
CA ASP A 214 -2.90 19.45 9.39
C ASP A 214 -3.45 20.02 8.06
N PRO A 215 -3.41 21.36 7.87
CA PRO A 215 -3.96 22.02 6.69
C PRO A 215 -3.16 21.77 5.40
N ALA A 216 -1.97 21.17 5.49
CA ALA A 216 -1.08 20.92 4.35
C ALA A 216 -0.42 19.54 4.47
N CYS A 217 -1.24 18.51 4.78
CA CYS A 217 -0.73 17.23 5.27
C CYS A 217 0.14 16.42 4.31
N GLY A 218 0.17 16.76 3.01
CA GLY A 218 0.99 16.05 2.03
C GLY A 218 0.70 14.55 2.03
N THR A 219 1.71 13.73 2.35
CA THR A 219 1.59 12.27 2.51
C THR A 219 0.88 11.82 3.80
N GLY A 220 0.48 12.75 4.66
CA GLY A 220 -0.16 12.49 5.95
C GLY A 220 0.81 12.09 7.07
N GLY A 221 2.12 12.19 6.85
CA GLY A 221 3.13 11.71 7.79
C GLY A 221 2.99 12.28 9.21
N MET A 222 2.63 13.56 9.34
CA MET A 222 2.38 14.22 10.62
C MET A 222 1.24 13.56 11.40
N LEU A 223 0.13 13.26 10.72
CA LEU A 223 -1.06 12.66 11.31
C LEU A 223 -0.78 11.23 11.76
N SER A 224 -0.06 10.44 10.97
CA SER A 224 0.30 9.07 11.33
C SER A 224 1.21 9.00 12.56
N VAL A 225 2.23 9.87 12.64
CA VAL A 225 3.12 9.88 13.82
C VAL A 225 2.39 10.38 15.07
N ALA A 226 1.46 11.32 14.91
CA ALA A 226 0.66 11.81 16.02
C ALA A 226 -0.38 10.79 16.53
N GLU A 227 -0.93 9.92 15.66
CA GLU A 227 -1.79 8.80 16.06
C GLU A 227 -1.02 7.73 16.86
N GLU A 228 0.24 7.48 16.49
CA GLU A 228 1.11 6.52 17.18
C GLU A 228 1.76 7.09 18.46
N TRP A 229 1.58 8.39 18.73
CA TRP A 229 2.13 9.06 19.90
C TRP A 229 1.39 8.63 21.18
N ASN A 230 2.12 8.01 22.10
CA ASN A 230 1.67 7.53 23.41
C ASN A 230 2.61 8.04 24.50
#